data_AF-A0A955X5Q1-F1
#
_entry.id   AF-A0A955X5Q1-F1
#
_cell.length_a   1.000
_cell.length_b   1.000
_cell.length_c   1.000
_cell.angle_alpha   90.00
_cell.angle_beta   90.00
_cell.angle_gamma   90.00
#
_symmetry.space_group_name_H-M   'P 1'
#
loop_
_entity.id
_entity.type
_entity.pdbx_description
1 polymer ?
#
loop_
_entity_poly.entity_id
_entity_poly.type
_entity_poly.pdbx_seq_one_letter_code
_entity_poly.pdbx_strand_id
1 'polypeptide(L)'
;MAQRDGLTKGMMTLVLGAGLLAASVAGADPLVKMDGGKASPGVITAWSGSGKKIELTVAAGKDARAVAASIEANVSGVRTKVQGGKVLAIGKTEADLLQALAGVDFGGEEDMTLLAAAALEDDVDSGSSLRAKTTADLKKLLADRATVAQGQVVSVTQGAFPNVTVNVRVLSGPTGELGKAIRKGQTVAFTPTFAKKGDQLDLSQTTTQTNVGAYFLKAGDRVSVKVGKAAGKGFEAELITR
;
A
#
# COMPACT_ATOMS: atom_id res chain seq x y z
N MET A 1 69.86 -12.98 -44.37
CA MET A 1 68.62 -13.65 -44.79
C MET A 1 67.49 -13.08 -43.95
N ALA A 2 66.50 -12.51 -44.62
CA ALA A 2 65.32 -11.90 -44.01
C ALA A 2 64.29 -12.98 -43.66
N GLN A 3 63.58 -12.82 -42.54
CA GLN A 3 62.29 -13.47 -42.34
C GLN A 3 61.37 -12.54 -41.54
N ARG A 4 60.41 -11.96 -42.27
CA ARG A 4 59.19 -11.32 -41.77
C ARG A 4 58.18 -12.43 -41.50
N ASP A 5 57.45 -12.36 -40.39
CA ASP A 5 56.13 -12.96 -40.13
C ASP A 5 55.71 -12.49 -38.72
N GLY A 6 54.50 -12.11 -38.36
CA GLY A 6 53.22 -11.98 -39.04
C GLY A 6 52.26 -11.45 -37.96
N LEU A 7 51.69 -10.26 -38.15
CA LEU A 7 50.85 -9.58 -37.16
C LEU A 7 49.41 -10.08 -37.30
N THR A 8 49.00 -11.08 -36.51
CA THR A 8 47.62 -11.57 -36.47
C THR A 8 46.73 -10.59 -35.69
N LYS A 9 45.93 -9.82 -36.44
CA LYS A 9 44.83 -9.00 -35.92
C LYS A 9 43.75 -9.92 -35.35
N GLY A 10 43.62 -9.97 -34.03
CA GLY A 10 42.45 -10.55 -33.35
C GLY A 10 41.23 -9.64 -33.56
N MET A 11 40.24 -10.13 -34.31
CA MET A 11 38.90 -9.55 -34.35
C MET A 11 38.22 -9.81 -33.00
N MET A 12 38.04 -8.76 -32.22
CA MET A 12 37.28 -8.77 -30.98
C MET A 12 35.80 -8.62 -31.32
N THR A 13 35.09 -9.74 -31.46
CA THR A 13 33.63 -9.77 -31.63
C THR A 13 32.97 -9.32 -30.34
N LEU A 14 32.51 -8.07 -30.31
CA LEU A 14 31.70 -7.52 -29.23
C LEU A 14 30.27 -8.05 -29.36
N VAL A 15 29.92 -9.09 -28.59
CA VAL A 15 28.53 -9.58 -28.48
C VAL A 15 27.75 -8.57 -27.64
N LEU A 16 26.94 -7.73 -28.30
CA LEU A 16 25.91 -6.95 -27.62
C LEU A 16 24.84 -7.91 -27.07
N GLY A 17 24.99 -8.27 -25.79
CA GLY A 17 23.95 -8.95 -25.02
C GLY A 17 22.76 -8.01 -24.86
N ALA A 18 21.69 -8.26 -25.62
CA ALA A 18 20.39 -7.67 -25.38
C ALA A 18 19.86 -8.23 -24.04
N GLY A 19 20.08 -7.47 -22.97
CA GLY A 19 19.49 -7.74 -21.66
C GLY A 19 17.98 -7.60 -21.76
N LEU A 20 17.29 -8.73 -21.89
CA LEU A 20 15.84 -8.83 -21.78
C LEU A 20 15.48 -8.49 -20.33
N LEU A 21 15.10 -7.23 -20.07
CA LEU A 21 14.42 -6.83 -18.84
C LEU A 21 13.06 -7.52 -18.82
N ALA A 22 13.02 -8.71 -18.20
CA ALA A 22 11.76 -9.34 -17.83
C ALA A 22 11.07 -8.41 -16.83
N ALA A 23 10.10 -7.64 -17.31
CA ALA A 23 9.15 -6.95 -16.46
C ALA A 23 8.44 -8.03 -15.64
N SER A 24 8.84 -8.18 -14.37
CA SER A 24 8.11 -8.97 -13.40
C SER A 24 6.75 -8.31 -13.21
N VAL A 25 5.76 -8.82 -13.95
CA VAL A 25 4.36 -8.53 -13.69
C VAL A 25 4.16 -8.82 -12.21
N ALA A 26 3.73 -7.83 -11.44
CA ALA A 26 3.37 -7.99 -10.04
C ALA A 26 2.10 -8.84 -9.98
N GLY A 27 2.25 -10.15 -10.22
CA GLY A 27 1.20 -11.14 -10.11
C GLY A 27 0.96 -11.42 -8.63
N ALA A 28 -0.29 -11.65 -8.28
CA ALA A 28 -0.63 -12.11 -6.94
C ALA A 28 0.13 -13.42 -6.65
N ASP A 29 0.72 -13.51 -5.45
CA ASP A 29 1.43 -14.69 -5.03
C ASP A 29 0.42 -15.68 -4.43
N PRO A 30 0.30 -16.92 -4.92
CA PRO A 30 -0.60 -17.89 -4.31
C PRO A 30 -0.16 -18.21 -2.87
N LEU A 31 -1.12 -18.43 -1.98
CA LEU A 31 -0.81 -18.78 -0.58
C LEU A 31 -0.01 -20.08 -0.48
N VAL A 32 -0.40 -21.08 -1.26
CA VAL A 32 0.30 -22.37 -1.42
C VAL A 32 0.29 -22.71 -2.90
N LYS A 33 1.33 -23.37 -3.42
CA LYS A 33 1.37 -23.86 -4.80
C LYS A 33 1.04 -25.35 -4.83
N MET A 34 0.47 -25.83 -5.93
CA MET A 34 0.16 -27.25 -6.11
C MET A 34 0.88 -27.80 -7.34
N ASP A 35 1.87 -28.65 -7.12
CA ASP A 35 2.67 -29.29 -8.16
C ASP A 35 2.38 -30.80 -8.16
N GLY A 36 1.61 -31.26 -9.15
CA GLY A 36 1.28 -32.68 -9.28
C GLY A 36 0.54 -33.26 -8.06
N GLY A 37 -0.35 -32.46 -7.45
CA GLY A 37 -1.11 -32.86 -6.26
C GLY A 37 -0.34 -32.75 -4.94
N LYS A 38 0.91 -32.28 -4.97
CA LYS A 38 1.70 -31.98 -3.77
C LYS A 38 1.72 -30.49 -3.53
N ALA A 39 1.45 -30.09 -2.30
CA ALA A 39 1.59 -28.71 -1.87
C ALA A 39 3.07 -28.31 -1.83
N SER A 40 3.39 -27.15 -2.39
CA SER A 40 4.72 -26.53 -2.37
C SER A 40 4.63 -25.09 -1.82
N PRO A 41 5.72 -24.55 -1.24
CA PRO A 41 5.72 -23.23 -0.63
C PRO A 41 5.28 -22.08 -1.56
N GLY A 42 4.44 -21.20 -1.01
CA GLY A 42 4.02 -19.92 -1.59
C GLY A 42 4.24 -18.78 -0.60
N VAL A 43 3.21 -17.95 -0.36
CA VAL A 43 3.21 -17.01 0.78
C VAL A 43 3.28 -17.75 2.12
N ILE A 44 2.68 -18.94 2.19
CA ILE A 44 2.91 -19.89 3.28
C ILE A 44 4.14 -20.73 2.94
N THR A 45 5.17 -20.62 3.76
CA THR A 45 6.48 -21.26 3.54
C THR A 45 6.62 -22.61 4.21
N ALA A 46 5.86 -22.85 5.28
CA ALA A 46 5.81 -24.13 5.97
C ALA A 46 4.45 -24.29 6.66
N TRP A 47 4.05 -25.53 6.92
CA TRP A 47 2.87 -25.85 7.70
C TRP A 47 3.14 -27.07 8.58
N SER A 48 2.45 -27.14 9.70
CA SER A 48 2.52 -28.28 10.62
C SER A 48 1.26 -28.35 11.45
N GLY A 49 0.72 -29.54 11.65
CA GLY A 49 -0.45 -29.71 12.50
C GLY A 49 -0.95 -31.13 12.53
N SER A 50 -2.04 -31.34 13.26
CA SER A 50 -2.74 -32.62 13.24
C SER A 50 -4.25 -32.41 13.36
N GLY A 51 -5.00 -33.30 12.73
CA GLY A 51 -6.47 -33.22 12.69
C GLY A 51 -6.94 -31.96 11.98
N LYS A 52 -7.68 -31.11 12.70
CA LYS A 52 -8.29 -29.88 12.16
C LYS A 52 -7.63 -28.58 12.63
N LYS A 53 -6.40 -28.67 13.16
CA LYS A 53 -5.64 -27.50 13.64
C LYS A 53 -4.27 -27.52 12.97
N ILE A 54 -4.08 -26.61 12.02
CA ILE A 54 -2.88 -26.52 11.19
C ILE A 54 -2.23 -25.16 11.42
N GLU A 55 -0.96 -25.16 11.83
CA GLU A 55 -0.15 -23.96 11.96
C GLU A 55 0.55 -23.67 10.62
N LEU A 56 0.43 -22.45 10.13
CA LEU A 56 0.98 -21.97 8.87
C LEU A 56 2.03 -20.90 9.13
N THR A 57 3.22 -21.09 8.57
CA THR A 57 4.34 -20.15 8.65
C THR A 57 4.32 -19.23 7.44
N VAL A 58 4.16 -17.94 7.69
CA VAL A 58 4.08 -16.90 6.65
C VAL A 58 5.49 -16.47 6.23
N ALA A 59 5.69 -16.23 4.94
CA ALA A 59 6.95 -15.74 4.39
C ALA A 59 7.38 -14.41 5.04
N ALA A 60 8.68 -14.21 5.17
CA ALA A 60 9.23 -12.97 5.71
C ALA A 60 8.77 -11.76 4.89
N GLY A 61 8.41 -10.67 5.57
CA GLY A 61 7.93 -9.44 4.95
C GLY A 61 6.46 -9.44 4.54
N LYS A 62 5.73 -10.56 4.70
CA LYS A 62 4.29 -10.63 4.52
C LYS A 62 3.58 -10.51 5.88
N ASP A 63 2.42 -9.85 5.90
CA ASP A 63 1.66 -9.62 7.14
C ASP A 63 0.80 -10.84 7.49
N ALA A 64 1.05 -11.46 8.65
CA ALA A 64 0.35 -12.67 9.06
C ALA A 64 -1.14 -12.46 9.35
N ARG A 65 -1.57 -11.24 9.74
CA ARG A 65 -3.00 -10.92 9.95
C ARG A 65 -3.71 -10.76 8.62
N ALA A 66 -3.09 -10.10 7.64
CA ALA A 66 -3.64 -9.98 6.30
C ALA A 66 -3.79 -11.37 5.64
N VAL A 67 -2.78 -12.23 5.79
CA VAL A 67 -2.86 -13.62 5.30
C VAL A 67 -3.99 -14.38 5.99
N ALA A 68 -4.12 -14.26 7.31
CA ALA A 68 -5.20 -14.89 8.08
C ALA A 68 -6.59 -14.45 7.58
N ALA A 69 -6.79 -13.14 7.38
CA ALA A 69 -8.04 -12.59 6.85
C ALA A 69 -8.37 -13.10 5.43
N SER A 70 -7.38 -13.13 4.54
CA SER A 70 -7.54 -13.67 3.18
C SER A 70 -7.96 -15.14 3.19
N ILE A 71 -7.40 -15.94 4.12
CA ILE A 71 -7.80 -17.34 4.30
C ILE A 71 -9.25 -17.46 4.75
N GLU A 72 -9.68 -16.70 5.76
CA GLU A 72 -11.07 -16.76 6.26
C GLU A 72 -12.09 -16.32 5.20
N ALA A 73 -11.74 -15.31 4.40
CA ALA A 73 -12.60 -14.80 3.34
C ALA A 73 -12.81 -15.81 2.20
N ASN A 74 -11.76 -16.56 1.84
CA ASN A 74 -11.75 -17.39 0.64
C ASN A 74 -11.91 -18.90 0.93
N VAL A 75 -11.64 -19.34 2.17
CA VAL A 75 -11.68 -20.76 2.54
C VAL A 75 -12.83 -21.04 3.50
N SER A 76 -13.94 -21.53 2.94
CA SER A 76 -15.16 -21.81 3.70
C SER A 76 -14.95 -22.84 4.83
N GLY A 77 -15.49 -22.53 6.01
CA GLY A 77 -15.42 -23.41 7.18
C GLY A 77 -14.05 -23.44 7.88
N VAL A 78 -13.15 -22.50 7.55
CA VAL A 78 -11.89 -22.30 8.26
C VAL A 78 -11.99 -21.04 9.12
N ARG A 79 -11.51 -21.13 10.36
CA ARG A 79 -11.23 -19.99 11.23
C ARG A 79 -9.72 -19.90 11.43
N THR A 80 -9.20 -18.70 11.52
CA THR A 80 -7.77 -18.44 11.69
C THR A 80 -7.50 -17.69 12.99
N LYS A 81 -6.26 -17.84 13.49
CA LYS A 81 -5.78 -17.07 14.64
C LYS A 81 -4.30 -16.80 14.45
N VAL A 82 -3.87 -15.55 14.60
CA VAL A 82 -2.45 -15.20 14.53
C VAL A 82 -1.79 -15.41 15.90
N GLN A 83 -0.72 -16.20 15.95
CA GLN A 83 0.07 -16.46 17.17
C GLN A 83 1.56 -16.51 16.82
N GLY A 84 2.38 -15.66 17.46
CA GLY A 84 3.84 -15.68 17.27
C GLY A 84 4.30 -15.45 15.83
N GLY A 85 3.56 -14.64 15.05
CA GLY A 85 3.87 -14.39 13.63
C GLY A 85 3.44 -15.51 12.67
N LYS A 86 2.74 -16.53 13.18
CA LYS A 86 2.17 -17.63 12.40
C LYS A 86 0.65 -17.57 12.38
N VAL A 87 0.03 -18.24 11.41
CA VAL A 87 -1.43 -18.34 11.28
C VAL A 87 -1.88 -19.74 11.66
N LEU A 88 -2.66 -19.88 12.72
CA LEU A 88 -3.30 -21.12 13.12
C LEU A 88 -4.66 -21.23 12.42
N ALA A 89 -4.78 -22.12 11.44
CA ALA A 89 -6.02 -22.44 10.74
C ALA A 89 -6.75 -23.61 11.42
N ILE A 90 -8.05 -23.45 11.64
CA ILE A 90 -8.92 -24.39 12.36
C ILE A 90 -10.16 -24.69 11.52
N GLY A 91 -10.43 -25.98 11.25
CA GLY A 91 -11.72 -26.42 10.69
C GLY A 91 -11.62 -27.47 9.58
N LYS A 92 -10.53 -27.47 8.81
CA LYS A 92 -10.23 -28.44 7.74
C LYS A 92 -9.05 -29.33 8.09
N THR A 93 -8.98 -30.51 7.47
CA THR A 93 -7.79 -31.36 7.54
C THR A 93 -6.63 -30.70 6.78
N GLU A 94 -5.40 -31.15 7.01
CA GLU A 94 -4.22 -30.60 6.32
C GLU A 94 -4.38 -30.67 4.79
N ALA A 95 -4.76 -31.82 4.24
CA ALA A 95 -4.93 -32.00 2.81
C ALA A 95 -6.01 -31.08 2.23
N ASP A 96 -7.20 -31.05 2.86
CA ASP A 96 -8.32 -30.20 2.41
C ASP A 96 -7.98 -28.70 2.51
N LEU A 97 -7.22 -28.32 3.54
CA LEU A 97 -6.80 -26.94 3.75
C LEU A 97 -5.80 -26.52 2.68
N LEU A 98 -4.72 -27.29 2.46
CA LEU A 98 -3.68 -26.95 1.48
C LEU A 98 -4.24 -26.89 0.06
N GLN A 99 -5.15 -27.80 -0.28
CA GLN A 99 -5.83 -27.77 -1.57
C GLN A 99 -6.69 -26.50 -1.73
N ALA A 100 -7.39 -26.06 -0.68
CA ALA A 100 -8.18 -24.84 -0.72
C ALA A 100 -7.29 -23.58 -0.78
N LEU A 101 -6.18 -23.55 -0.04
CA LEU A 101 -5.21 -22.44 -0.05
C LEU A 101 -4.55 -22.24 -1.42
N ALA A 102 -4.45 -23.30 -2.22
CA ALA A 102 -3.89 -23.22 -3.56
C ALA A 102 -4.73 -22.39 -4.55
N GLY A 103 -6.01 -22.20 -4.27
CA GLY A 103 -6.89 -21.32 -5.05
C GLY A 103 -6.98 -19.89 -4.50
N VAL A 104 -6.19 -19.55 -3.48
CA VAL A 104 -6.20 -18.22 -2.86
C VAL A 104 -4.95 -17.47 -3.24
N ASP A 105 -5.15 -16.40 -3.99
CA ASP A 105 -4.12 -15.45 -4.37
C ASP A 105 -3.98 -14.36 -3.31
N PHE A 106 -2.75 -13.97 -2.98
CA PHE A 106 -2.44 -12.96 -1.97
C PHE A 106 -1.54 -11.87 -2.54
N GLY A 107 -1.98 -10.63 -2.37
CA GLY A 107 -1.34 -9.42 -2.92
C GLY A 107 -1.85 -9.01 -4.29
N GLY A 108 -3.05 -9.41 -4.70
CA GLY A 108 -3.70 -8.87 -5.91
C GLY A 108 -4.17 -7.41 -5.71
N GLU A 109 -4.48 -6.69 -6.79
CA GLU A 109 -4.97 -5.29 -6.73
C GLU A 109 -6.21 -5.11 -5.83
N GLU A 110 -6.96 -6.19 -5.61
CA GLU A 110 -8.12 -6.24 -4.72
C GLU A 110 -7.75 -6.34 -3.23
N ASP A 111 -6.57 -6.85 -2.86
CA ASP A 111 -6.14 -7.00 -1.46
C ASP A 111 -5.78 -5.67 -0.78
N MET A 112 -5.59 -4.60 -1.55
CA MET A 112 -5.49 -3.25 -0.99
C MET A 112 -6.79 -2.84 -0.26
N THR A 113 -7.95 -3.38 -0.69
CA THR A 113 -9.21 -3.15 0.00
C THR A 113 -9.34 -3.97 1.28
N LEU A 114 -8.75 -5.16 1.35
CA LEU A 114 -8.70 -5.98 2.57
C LEU A 114 -7.71 -5.43 3.60
N LEU A 115 -6.58 -4.85 3.17
CA LEU A 115 -5.68 -4.12 4.07
C LEU A 115 -6.35 -2.85 4.62
N ALA A 116 -7.17 -2.18 3.80
CA ALA A 116 -8.01 -1.06 4.25
C ALA A 116 -9.16 -1.52 5.17
N ALA A 117 -9.75 -2.68 4.93
CA ALA A 117 -10.80 -3.26 5.78
C ALA A 117 -10.24 -3.76 7.12
N ALA A 118 -9.06 -4.40 7.15
CA ALA A 118 -8.40 -4.80 8.39
C ALA A 118 -7.93 -3.58 9.23
N ALA A 119 -7.58 -2.47 8.58
CA ALA A 119 -7.36 -1.20 9.28
C ALA A 119 -8.65 -0.59 9.87
N LEU A 120 -9.83 -1.02 9.38
CA LEU A 120 -11.15 -0.57 9.82
C LEU A 120 -11.84 -1.56 10.79
N GLU A 121 -11.49 -2.86 10.77
CA GLU A 121 -12.16 -3.92 11.54
C GLU A 121 -11.42 -4.38 12.81
N ASP A 122 -10.22 -3.87 13.12
CA ASP A 122 -9.57 -4.02 14.45
C ASP A 122 -10.29 -3.15 15.54
N ASP A 123 -11.62 -3.03 15.45
CA ASP A 123 -12.49 -2.08 16.16
C ASP A 123 -13.60 -2.74 17.00
N VAL A 124 -13.27 -3.88 17.60
CA VAL A 124 -14.06 -4.42 18.72
C VAL A 124 -13.09 -4.97 19.75
N ASP A 125 -12.62 -4.08 20.63
CA ASP A 125 -12.66 -4.28 22.10
C ASP A 125 -11.52 -3.60 22.90
N SER A 126 -10.70 -2.70 22.33
CA SER A 126 -9.73 -1.96 23.17
C SER A 126 -9.16 -0.69 22.51
N GLY A 127 -9.86 0.46 22.56
CA GLY A 127 -9.26 1.67 21.95
C GLY A 127 -9.91 3.04 22.14
N SER A 128 -10.85 3.24 23.07
CA SER A 128 -11.62 4.50 23.16
C SER A 128 -10.81 5.75 23.59
N SER A 129 -9.52 5.63 23.96
CA SER A 129 -8.72 6.76 24.48
C SER A 129 -7.69 7.33 23.49
N LEU A 130 -7.14 6.51 22.57
CA LEU A 130 -6.07 6.95 21.66
C LEU A 130 -6.63 7.62 20.39
N ARG A 131 -7.71 7.10 19.81
CA ARG A 131 -8.33 7.64 18.58
C ARG A 131 -9.06 8.98 18.79
N ALA A 132 -9.64 9.17 19.97
CA ALA A 132 -10.30 10.44 20.33
C ALA A 132 -9.29 11.60 20.38
N LYS A 133 -8.09 11.36 20.92
CA LYS A 133 -7.02 12.35 20.99
C LYS A 133 -6.47 12.70 19.60
N THR A 134 -6.12 11.72 18.78
CA THR A 134 -5.61 11.96 17.42
C THR A 134 -6.63 12.65 16.52
N THR A 135 -7.91 12.29 16.61
CA THR A 135 -8.97 12.96 15.83
C THR A 135 -9.18 14.41 16.31
N ALA A 136 -9.08 14.67 17.62
CA ALA A 136 -9.14 16.01 18.17
C ALA A 136 -7.94 16.88 17.75
N ASP A 137 -6.75 16.30 17.70
CA ASP A 137 -5.53 16.99 17.25
C ASP A 137 -5.58 17.34 15.76
N LEU A 138 -6.08 16.44 14.91
CA LEU A 138 -6.30 16.72 13.48
C LEU A 138 -7.35 17.82 13.25
N LYS A 139 -8.45 17.80 14.02
CA LYS A 139 -9.45 18.88 13.98
C LYS A 139 -8.85 20.22 14.40
N LYS A 140 -7.93 20.22 15.38
CA LYS A 140 -7.22 21.43 15.81
C LYS A 140 -6.29 21.94 14.70
N LEU A 141 -5.61 21.06 13.97
CA LEU A 141 -4.79 21.42 12.80
C LEU A 141 -5.61 22.01 11.65
N LEU A 142 -6.88 21.60 11.52
CA LEU A 142 -7.82 22.12 10.52
C LEU A 142 -8.68 23.30 11.01
N ALA A 143 -8.55 23.70 12.28
CA ALA A 143 -9.31 24.82 12.83
C ALA A 143 -8.83 26.17 12.27
N ASP A 144 -7.59 26.23 11.80
CA ASP A 144 -7.02 27.43 11.18
C ASP A 144 -7.56 27.64 9.76
N ARG A 145 -8.62 28.46 9.66
CA ARG A 145 -9.24 28.80 8.37
C ARG A 145 -8.32 29.60 7.44
N ALA A 146 -7.22 30.19 7.93
CA ALA A 146 -6.27 30.91 7.07
C ALA A 146 -5.43 29.98 6.20
N THR A 147 -5.34 28.70 6.56
CA THR A 147 -4.52 27.72 5.84
C THR A 147 -5.34 26.53 5.32
N VAL A 148 -6.65 26.51 5.53
CA VAL A 148 -7.50 25.37 5.14
C VAL A 148 -8.38 25.68 3.94
N ALA A 149 -8.28 24.86 2.90
CA ALA A 149 -9.20 24.80 1.78
C ALA A 149 -10.16 23.61 1.96
N GLN A 150 -11.43 23.78 1.66
CA GLN A 150 -12.40 22.68 1.54
C GLN A 150 -12.81 22.54 0.10
N GLY A 151 -12.97 21.32 -0.37
CA GLY A 151 -13.30 21.09 -1.76
C GLY A 151 -13.84 19.70 -2.06
N GLN A 152 -14.06 19.49 -3.36
CA GLN A 152 -14.44 18.21 -3.91
C GLN A 152 -13.34 17.73 -4.85
N VAL A 153 -12.90 16.49 -4.70
CA VAL A 153 -11.91 15.88 -5.59
C VAL A 153 -12.51 15.78 -7.00
N VAL A 154 -11.80 16.33 -7.99
CA VAL A 154 -12.16 16.26 -9.41
C VAL A 154 -11.46 15.09 -10.06
N SER A 155 -10.16 14.94 -9.79
CA SER A 155 -9.35 13.84 -10.30
C SER A 155 -8.17 13.58 -9.38
N VAL A 156 -7.65 12.36 -9.47
CA VAL A 156 -6.48 11.92 -8.72
C VAL A 156 -5.47 11.38 -9.72
N THR A 157 -4.29 11.99 -9.78
CA THR A 157 -3.18 11.52 -10.61
C THR A 157 -2.24 10.73 -9.73
N GLN A 158 -2.29 9.40 -9.86
CA GLN A 158 -1.47 8.47 -9.08
C GLN A 158 -0.07 8.38 -9.70
N GLY A 159 0.95 8.49 -8.85
CA GLY A 159 2.33 8.12 -9.16
C GLY A 159 2.70 6.82 -8.43
N ALA A 160 4.00 6.59 -8.23
CA ALA A 160 4.46 5.50 -7.38
C ALA A 160 4.01 5.73 -5.93
N PHE A 161 3.33 4.75 -5.33
CA PHE A 161 2.83 4.83 -3.96
C PHE A 161 3.93 5.28 -2.97
N PRO A 162 3.65 6.23 -2.05
CA PRO A 162 2.36 6.90 -1.79
C PRO A 162 2.15 8.21 -2.57
N ASN A 163 2.97 8.50 -3.59
CA ASN A 163 2.95 9.79 -4.26
C ASN A 163 1.71 9.94 -5.14
N VAL A 164 0.96 11.02 -4.91
CA VAL A 164 -0.29 11.32 -5.61
C VAL A 164 -0.46 12.82 -5.74
N THR A 165 -1.09 13.27 -6.82
CA THR A 165 -1.58 14.65 -6.96
C THR A 165 -3.10 14.62 -7.00
N VAL A 166 -3.72 15.31 -6.05
CA VAL A 166 -5.19 15.39 -5.92
C VAL A 166 -5.64 16.74 -6.48
N ASN A 167 -6.41 16.72 -7.56
CA ASN A 167 -7.02 17.93 -8.12
C ASN A 167 -8.35 18.18 -7.43
N VAL A 168 -8.45 19.27 -6.69
CA VAL A 168 -9.61 19.58 -5.84
C VAL A 168 -10.29 20.85 -6.37
N ARG A 169 -11.59 20.75 -6.64
CA ARG A 169 -12.45 21.91 -6.87
C ARG A 169 -12.78 22.55 -5.53
N VAL A 170 -12.28 23.76 -5.33
CA VAL A 170 -12.41 24.50 -4.07
C VAL A 170 -13.87 24.91 -3.86
N LEU A 171 -14.48 24.46 -2.77
CA LEU A 171 -15.80 24.88 -2.31
C LEU A 171 -15.71 26.06 -1.34
N SER A 172 -14.69 26.05 -0.48
CA SER A 172 -14.32 27.15 0.42
C SER A 172 -12.80 27.29 0.42
N GLY A 173 -12.29 28.45 0.02
CA GLY A 173 -10.85 28.73 0.03
C GLY A 173 -10.35 29.12 1.43
N PRO A 174 -9.03 29.09 1.67
CA PRO A 174 -8.44 29.65 2.87
C PRO A 174 -8.64 31.16 2.94
N THR A 175 -8.57 31.74 4.14
CA THR A 175 -8.56 33.20 4.32
C THR A 175 -7.14 33.77 4.20
N GLY A 176 -7.01 35.10 4.13
CA GLY A 176 -5.70 35.77 4.06
C GLY A 176 -5.02 35.69 2.69
N GLU A 177 -3.69 35.71 2.67
CA GLU A 177 -2.88 35.75 1.44
C GLU A 177 -3.10 34.51 0.56
N LEU A 178 -3.22 33.31 1.15
CA LEU A 178 -3.49 32.08 0.41
C LEU A 178 -4.86 32.12 -0.30
N GLY A 179 -5.84 32.80 0.29
CA GLY A 179 -7.17 32.99 -0.32
C GLY A 179 -7.15 33.80 -1.61
N LYS A 180 -6.09 34.59 -1.85
CA LYS A 180 -5.92 35.30 -3.14
C LYS A 180 -5.59 34.34 -4.28
N ALA A 181 -4.86 33.27 -3.98
CA ALA A 181 -4.39 32.26 -4.93
C ALA A 181 -5.33 31.06 -5.04
N ILE A 182 -6.03 30.69 -3.96
CA ILE A 182 -6.93 29.53 -3.88
C ILE A 182 -8.36 30.05 -3.68
N ARG A 183 -9.07 30.28 -4.78
CA ARG A 183 -10.42 30.86 -4.75
C ARG A 183 -11.50 29.79 -4.93
N LYS A 184 -12.69 30.06 -4.38
CA LYS A 184 -13.87 29.24 -4.58
C LYS A 184 -14.14 29.02 -6.07
N GLY A 185 -14.45 27.77 -6.44
CA GLY A 185 -14.74 27.33 -7.79
C GLY A 185 -13.50 26.94 -8.61
N GLN A 186 -12.29 27.34 -8.20
CA GLN A 186 -11.06 26.94 -8.89
C GLN A 186 -10.74 25.47 -8.64
N THR A 187 -10.09 24.83 -9.60
CA THR A 187 -9.50 23.50 -9.42
C THR A 187 -8.02 23.69 -9.13
N VAL A 188 -7.57 23.18 -7.98
CA VAL A 188 -6.20 23.33 -7.49
C VAL A 188 -5.59 21.95 -7.27
N ALA A 189 -4.36 21.77 -7.75
CA ALA A 189 -3.60 20.55 -7.54
C ALA A 189 -2.93 20.58 -6.17
N PHE A 190 -3.16 19.54 -5.37
CA PHE A 190 -2.56 19.35 -4.06
C PHE A 190 -1.69 18.08 -4.04
N THR A 191 -0.44 18.22 -3.57
CA THR A 191 0.49 17.09 -3.41
C THR A 191 0.72 16.85 -1.93
N PRO A 192 0.31 15.70 -1.36
CA PRO A 192 0.52 15.41 0.05
C PRO A 192 2.00 15.36 0.40
N THR A 193 2.35 15.93 1.55
CA THR A 193 3.70 15.84 2.11
C THR A 193 3.78 14.71 3.13
N PHE A 194 4.89 13.99 3.13
CA PHE A 194 5.13 12.88 4.05
C PHE A 194 6.38 13.15 4.88
N ALA A 195 6.32 12.88 6.18
CA ALA A 195 7.53 12.86 6.99
C ALA A 195 8.35 11.61 6.63
N LYS A 196 9.67 11.75 6.60
CA LYS A 196 10.61 10.65 6.32
C LYS A 196 11.54 10.44 7.51
N LYS A 197 11.90 9.18 7.74
CA LYS A 197 12.94 8.75 8.68
C LYS A 197 14.00 7.98 7.89
N GLY A 198 15.03 8.69 7.46
CA GLY A 198 15.95 8.20 6.42
C GLY A 198 15.23 8.10 5.07
N ASP A 199 15.36 6.96 4.40
CA ASP A 199 14.71 6.71 3.10
C ASP A 199 13.28 6.16 3.21
N GLN A 200 12.81 5.88 4.43
CA GLN A 200 11.48 5.33 4.68
C GLN A 200 10.49 6.42 5.14
N LEU A 201 9.21 6.19 4.89
CA LEU A 201 8.14 7.02 5.44
C LEU A 201 8.10 6.88 6.95
N ASP A 202 8.01 8.01 7.65
CA ASP A 202 7.81 8.01 9.09
C ASP A 202 6.33 7.80 9.40
N LEU A 203 5.94 6.53 9.52
CA LEU A 203 4.59 6.12 9.90
C LEU A 203 4.28 6.38 11.38
N SER A 204 5.23 6.86 12.20
CA SER A 204 4.90 7.31 13.57
C SER A 204 4.20 8.67 13.57
N GLN A 205 4.29 9.44 12.48
CA GLN A 205 3.66 10.74 12.32
C GLN A 205 2.21 10.60 11.83
N THR A 206 1.26 11.13 12.59
CA THR A 206 -0.18 11.09 12.27
C THR A 206 -0.50 11.78 10.93
N THR A 207 0.23 12.84 10.59
CA THR A 207 0.06 13.53 9.29
C THR A 207 0.46 12.63 8.12
N THR A 208 1.58 11.89 8.23
CA THR A 208 1.99 10.89 7.23
C THR A 208 0.92 9.83 7.07
N GLN A 209 0.45 9.22 8.18
CA GLN A 209 -0.59 8.19 8.14
C GLN A 209 -1.87 8.68 7.45
N THR A 210 -2.27 9.91 7.76
CA THR A 210 -3.49 10.52 7.19
C THR A 210 -3.30 10.85 5.71
N ASN A 211 -2.16 11.43 5.34
CA ASN A 211 -1.85 11.80 3.96
C ASN A 211 -1.67 10.60 3.04
N VAL A 212 -1.26 9.43 3.56
CA VAL A 212 -1.22 8.18 2.78
C VAL A 212 -2.63 7.82 2.27
N GLY A 213 -3.68 8.15 3.04
CA GLY A 213 -5.07 7.98 2.62
C GLY A 213 -5.45 8.76 1.35
N ALA A 214 -4.71 9.83 1.02
CA ALA A 214 -4.95 10.62 -0.19
C ALA A 214 -4.82 9.81 -1.48
N TYR A 215 -4.00 8.75 -1.46
CA TYR A 215 -3.77 7.87 -2.61
C TYR A 215 -5.05 7.14 -3.05
N PHE A 216 -5.96 6.90 -2.09
CA PHE A 216 -7.21 6.15 -2.30
C PHE A 216 -8.44 7.05 -2.53
N LEU A 217 -8.25 8.36 -2.57
CA LEU A 217 -9.34 9.30 -2.87
C LEU A 217 -9.88 9.07 -4.29
N LYS A 218 -11.17 9.32 -4.46
CA LYS A 218 -11.87 9.20 -5.75
C LYS A 218 -12.48 10.53 -6.15
N ALA A 219 -12.69 10.70 -7.46
CA ALA A 219 -13.45 11.83 -7.97
C ALA A 219 -14.85 11.86 -7.29
N GLY A 220 -15.26 13.03 -6.83
CA GLY A 220 -16.50 13.25 -6.10
C GLY A 220 -16.34 13.28 -4.57
N ASP A 221 -15.24 12.79 -4.01
CA ASP A 221 -15.01 12.84 -2.57
C ASP A 221 -14.89 14.28 -2.06
N ARG A 222 -15.46 14.54 -0.88
CA ARG A 222 -15.25 15.81 -0.17
C ARG A 222 -13.97 15.71 0.65
N VAL A 223 -13.19 16.78 0.65
CA VAL A 223 -11.93 16.84 1.39
C VAL A 223 -11.72 18.20 2.04
N SER A 224 -10.99 18.19 3.14
CA SER A 224 -10.37 19.37 3.77
C SER A 224 -8.86 19.26 3.63
N VAL A 225 -8.23 20.32 3.12
CA VAL A 225 -6.80 20.38 2.82
C VAL A 225 -6.18 21.52 3.61
N LYS A 226 -5.22 21.21 4.48
CA LYS A 226 -4.32 22.21 5.04
C LYS A 226 -3.23 22.50 4.02
N VAL A 227 -3.28 23.69 3.46
CA VAL A 227 -2.42 24.16 2.37
C VAL A 227 -1.04 24.49 2.91
N GLY A 228 -0.02 23.87 2.32
CA GLY A 228 1.39 24.13 2.57
C GLY A 228 1.97 25.13 1.57
N LYS A 229 3.22 24.91 1.16
CA LYS A 229 3.94 25.79 0.23
C LYS A 229 3.46 25.61 -1.20
N ALA A 230 3.68 26.62 -2.05
CA ALA A 230 3.48 26.47 -3.49
C ALA A 230 4.50 25.47 -4.07
N ALA A 231 4.04 24.54 -4.90
CA ALA A 231 4.86 23.51 -5.52
C ALA A 231 4.47 23.33 -7.00
N GLY A 232 5.36 23.77 -7.91
CA GLY A 232 5.11 23.71 -9.34
C GLY A 232 3.84 24.49 -9.73
N LYS A 233 2.85 23.79 -10.31
CA LYS A 233 1.55 24.35 -10.72
C LYS A 233 0.47 24.25 -9.63
N GLY A 234 0.81 23.77 -8.44
CA GLY A 234 -0.13 23.53 -7.35
C GLY A 234 0.46 23.91 -5.99
N PHE A 235 -0.04 23.24 -4.96
CA PHE A 235 0.37 23.44 -3.58
C PHE A 235 0.69 22.10 -2.93
N GLU A 236 1.56 22.15 -1.92
CA GLU A 236 1.71 21.06 -0.98
C GLU A 236 0.45 20.97 -0.09
N ALA A 237 0.09 19.75 0.29
CA ALA A 237 -0.90 19.50 1.33
C ALA A 237 -0.17 18.98 2.57
N GLU A 238 -0.07 19.83 3.59
CA GLU A 238 0.45 19.42 4.90
C GLU A 238 -0.42 18.34 5.51
N LEU A 239 -1.74 18.46 5.29
CA LEU A 239 -2.74 17.50 5.71
C LEU A 239 -3.89 17.47 4.70
N ILE A 240 -4.33 16.29 4.30
CA ILE A 240 -5.57 16.09 3.53
C ILE A 240 -6.46 15.05 4.21
N THR A 241 -7.70 15.42 4.50
CA THR A 241 -8.68 14.53 5.15
C THR A 241 -9.95 14.50 4.34
N ARG A 242 -10.64 13.36 4.35
CA ARG A 242 -12.01 13.22 3.87
C ARG A 242 -13.01 13.78 4.87
#